data_AF-A0A399RA68-F1
#
_entry.id   AF-A0A399RA68-F1
#
_cell.length_a   1.000
_cell.length_b   1.000
_cell.length_c   1.000
_cell.angle_alpha   90.00
_cell.angle_beta   90.00
_cell.angle_gamma   90.00
#
_symmetry.space_group_name_H-M   'P 1'
#
loop_
_entity.id
_entity.type
_entity.pdbx_description
1 polymer ?
#
loop_
_entity_poly.entity_id
_entity_poly.type
_entity_poly.pdbx_seq_one_letter_code
_entity_poly.pdbx_strand_id
1 'polypeptide(L)'
;MSKLWHDVQAVRVQPLELPVGRLKQIGLIIATAVTAALCIQGLILNHESRKLTQSRISLSQAETLLTSGAGPQVMLSAAEALELTSPEAARLAISLTHASLSQQPQQPYAWAELAYYQSRLKGHVDRTALSAFQTSIDQCGYCDQDLLRWRLGFALDHWEDMPEEVRLDVFRGAEFLRWWHMDGAFLAEARERATALGIDFRDYQRKVVSDIRPHEILPAN
;
A
#
# COMPACT_ATOMS: atom_id res chain seq x y z
N MET A 1 -37.70 -54.14 60.12
CA MET A 1 -38.70 -53.37 59.35
C MET A 1 -38.03 -52.84 58.08
N SER A 2 -38.57 -53.21 56.91
CA SER A 2 -38.52 -52.48 55.62
C SER A 2 -37.15 -52.29 54.93
N LYS A 3 -36.84 -53.08 53.88
CA LYS A 3 -36.88 -52.74 52.41
C LYS A 3 -35.65 -51.93 51.94
N LEU A 4 -34.92 -52.17 50.86
CA LEU A 4 -34.94 -53.01 49.64
C LEU A 4 -33.45 -53.04 49.15
N TRP A 5 -32.81 -54.18 48.84
CA TRP A 5 -32.60 -54.77 47.48
C TRP A 5 -32.16 -53.73 46.41
N HIS A 6 -31.07 -53.82 45.62
CA HIS A 6 -30.31 -54.95 45.03
C HIS A 6 -28.92 -54.46 44.54
N ASP A 7 -28.03 -55.43 44.26
CA ASP A 7 -26.69 -55.39 43.65
C ASP A 7 -26.51 -54.49 42.42
N VAL A 8 -25.27 -54.05 42.12
CA VAL A 8 -24.55 -54.25 40.84
C VAL A 8 -23.07 -53.85 40.99
N GLN A 9 -22.22 -54.65 40.34
CA GLN A 9 -20.77 -54.77 40.38
C GLN A 9 -19.98 -53.57 39.80
N ALA A 10 -18.71 -53.47 40.23
CA ALA A 10 -17.67 -52.61 39.68
C ALA A 10 -17.31 -52.95 38.22
N VAL A 11 -17.19 -51.93 37.35
CA VAL A 11 -16.60 -52.08 36.00
C VAL A 11 -15.72 -50.87 35.66
N ARG A 12 -14.54 -51.19 35.10
CA ARG A 12 -13.46 -50.32 34.58
C ARG A 12 -13.96 -49.11 33.80
N VAL A 13 -13.31 -47.97 34.03
CA VAL A 13 -13.37 -46.80 33.14
C VAL A 13 -12.64 -47.15 31.84
N GLN A 14 -13.40 -47.25 30.74
CA GLN A 14 -12.88 -47.40 29.38
C GLN A 14 -12.45 -46.03 28.82
N PRO A 15 -11.48 -45.98 27.88
CA PRO A 15 -11.08 -44.76 27.20
C PRO A 15 -12.19 -44.27 26.27
N LEU A 16 -12.45 -42.96 26.30
CA LEU A 16 -13.45 -42.30 25.45
C LEU A 16 -12.89 -42.21 24.01
N GLU A 17 -13.33 -43.11 23.13
CA GLU A 17 -13.12 -42.99 21.69
C GLU A 17 -13.94 -41.81 21.17
N LEU A 18 -13.26 -40.73 20.76
CA LEU A 18 -13.91 -39.61 20.08
C LEU A 18 -14.11 -39.95 18.58
N PRO A 19 -15.31 -39.75 18.02
CA PRO A 19 -15.60 -40.12 16.64
C PRO A 19 -14.84 -39.25 15.64
N VAL A 20 -14.01 -39.89 14.82
CA VAL A 20 -13.12 -39.34 13.78
C VAL A 20 -13.87 -38.66 12.62
N GLY A 21 -15.21 -38.58 12.68
CA GLY A 21 -16.05 -38.04 11.60
C GLY A 21 -16.24 -36.52 11.56
N ARG A 22 -15.86 -35.76 12.60
CA ARG A 22 -16.11 -34.29 12.65
C ARG A 22 -14.86 -33.40 12.56
N LEU A 23 -13.66 -33.97 12.52
CA LEU A 23 -12.42 -33.19 12.36
C LEU A 23 -12.07 -32.89 10.88
N LYS A 24 -12.59 -33.67 9.93
CA LYS A 24 -12.36 -33.42 8.50
C LYS A 24 -13.20 -32.27 7.93
N GLN A 25 -14.33 -31.92 8.53
CA GLN A 25 -15.16 -30.79 8.04
C GLN A 25 -14.62 -29.43 8.48
N ILE A 26 -13.89 -29.33 9.60
CA ILE A 26 -13.31 -28.05 10.05
C ILE A 26 -12.02 -27.74 9.26
N GLY A 27 -11.22 -28.75 8.93
CA GLY A 27 -10.00 -28.57 8.12
C GLY A 27 -10.27 -28.22 6.65
N LEU A 28 -11.40 -28.64 6.09
CA LEU A 28 -11.72 -28.43 4.66
C LEU A 28 -12.33 -27.05 4.37
N ILE A 29 -13.00 -26.43 5.35
CA ILE A 29 -13.62 -25.09 5.17
C ILE A 29 -12.56 -23.98 5.23
N ILE A 30 -11.50 -24.15 6.03
CA ILE A 30 -10.41 -23.15 6.11
C ILE A 30 -9.54 -23.20 4.84
N ALA A 31 -9.29 -24.38 4.27
CA ALA A 31 -8.45 -24.52 3.08
C ALA A 31 -9.10 -24.01 1.78
N THR A 32 -10.43 -24.05 1.67
CA THR A 32 -11.17 -23.58 0.48
C THR A 32 -11.44 -22.08 0.50
N ALA A 33 -11.52 -21.45 1.67
CA ALA A 33 -11.64 -19.99 1.77
C ALA A 33 -10.34 -19.26 1.35
N VAL A 34 -9.17 -19.85 1.61
CA VAL A 34 -7.88 -19.24 1.22
C VAL A 34 -7.58 -19.40 -0.28
N THR A 35 -8.03 -20.49 -0.92
CA THR A 35 -7.79 -20.71 -2.36
C THR A 35 -8.80 -20.01 -3.27
N ALA A 36 -10.06 -19.80 -2.83
CA ALA A 36 -11.02 -19.05 -3.63
C ALA A 36 -10.70 -17.54 -3.71
N ALA A 37 -10.05 -16.98 -2.68
CA ALA A 37 -9.59 -15.58 -2.70
C ALA A 37 -8.42 -15.35 -3.68
N LEU A 38 -7.59 -16.38 -3.94
CA LEU A 38 -6.42 -16.27 -4.82
C LEU A 38 -6.76 -16.40 -6.31
N CYS A 39 -7.93 -16.93 -6.68
CA CYS A 39 -8.28 -17.20 -8.08
C CYS A 39 -9.13 -16.12 -8.77
N ILE A 40 -9.62 -15.10 -8.05
CA ILE A 40 -10.43 -14.01 -8.64
C ILE A 40 -9.55 -12.81 -9.07
N GLN A 41 -8.30 -12.72 -8.60
CA GLN A 41 -7.41 -11.57 -8.86
C GLN A 41 -6.79 -11.53 -10.27
N GLY A 42 -7.08 -12.51 -11.13
CA GLY A 42 -6.44 -12.63 -12.43
C GLY A 42 -6.96 -11.74 -13.56
N LEU A 43 -8.13 -11.07 -13.45
CA LEU A 43 -8.83 -10.61 -14.67
C LEU A 43 -9.70 -9.34 -14.56
N ILE A 44 -9.39 -8.41 -13.65
CA ILE A 44 -9.99 -7.05 -13.70
C ILE A 44 -8.87 -6.02 -13.57
N LEU A 45 -8.33 -5.65 -14.73
CA LEU A 45 -7.41 -4.54 -14.93
C LEU A 45 -8.14 -3.20 -14.75
N ASN A 46 -7.45 -2.33 -14.02
CA ASN A 46 -7.53 -0.87 -14.01
C ASN A 46 -8.74 -0.18 -13.34
N HIS A 47 -8.38 0.50 -12.24
CA HIS A 47 -9.02 1.67 -11.63
C HIS A 47 -10.06 1.46 -10.51
N GLU A 48 -10.82 0.36 -10.47
CA GLU A 48 -11.76 0.08 -9.37
C GLU A 48 -11.12 -0.64 -8.16
N SER A 49 -9.89 -1.15 -8.30
CA SER A 49 -9.21 -1.97 -7.29
C SER A 49 -8.69 -1.21 -6.06
N ARG A 50 -8.63 0.13 -6.08
CA ARG A 50 -8.28 0.91 -4.86
C ARG A 50 -9.42 0.98 -3.84
N LYS A 51 -10.65 0.60 -4.19
CA LYS A 51 -11.80 0.60 -3.27
C LYS A 51 -12.15 -0.77 -2.67
N LEU A 52 -11.40 -1.83 -2.99
CA LEU A 52 -11.66 -3.17 -2.46
C LEU A 52 -10.38 -3.91 -2.08
N THR A 53 -9.74 -3.53 -0.95
CA THR A 53 -9.28 -4.51 0.06
C THR A 53 -9.11 -3.83 1.42
N GLN A 54 -10.24 -3.56 2.09
CA GLN A 54 -10.30 -3.06 3.48
C GLN A 54 -9.98 -4.14 4.53
N SER A 55 -9.17 -5.15 4.20
CA SER A 55 -8.64 -6.09 5.19
C SER A 55 -7.27 -5.62 5.62
N ARG A 56 -7.26 -4.81 6.69
CA ARG A 56 -6.05 -4.50 7.45
C ARG A 56 -5.38 -5.82 7.84
N ILE A 57 -4.07 -5.92 7.66
CA ILE A 57 -3.31 -7.09 8.10
C ILE A 57 -2.68 -6.82 9.46
N SER A 58 -2.50 -7.87 10.27
CA SER A 58 -1.75 -7.76 11.52
C SER A 58 -0.25 -7.66 11.26
N LEU A 59 0.50 -7.14 12.25
CA LEU A 59 1.97 -7.12 12.21
C LEU A 59 2.55 -8.53 12.04
N SER A 60 1.99 -9.52 12.75
CA SER A 60 2.42 -10.92 12.64
C SER A 60 2.18 -11.53 11.25
N GLN A 61 1.10 -11.14 10.56
CA GLN A 61 0.86 -11.56 9.19
C GLN A 61 1.90 -10.94 8.24
N ALA A 62 2.20 -9.65 8.40
CA ALA A 62 3.24 -8.97 7.63
C ALA A 62 4.63 -9.62 7.82
N GLU A 63 5.01 -9.94 9.04
CA GLU A 63 6.28 -10.65 9.34
C GLU A 63 6.36 -12.03 8.70
N THR A 64 5.24 -12.76 8.68
CA THR A 64 5.17 -14.07 8.03
C THR A 64 5.40 -13.95 6.52
N LEU A 65 4.95 -12.88 5.88
CA LEU A 65 5.17 -12.66 4.43
C LEU A 65 6.64 -12.40 4.10
N LEU A 66 7.36 -11.69 4.98
CA LEU A 66 8.80 -11.48 4.84
C LEU A 66 9.59 -12.79 4.94
N THR A 67 9.22 -13.66 5.88
CA THR A 67 9.95 -14.92 6.15
C THR A 67 9.59 -16.05 5.18
N SER A 68 8.36 -16.04 4.65
CA SER A 68 7.88 -17.06 3.70
C SER A 68 8.31 -16.81 2.24
N GLY A 69 8.92 -15.65 1.95
CA GLY A 69 9.33 -15.30 0.59
C GLY A 69 8.15 -15.05 -0.34
N ALA A 70 7.14 -14.32 0.14
CA ALA A 70 5.97 -13.95 -0.66
C ALA A 70 6.34 -13.21 -1.96
N GLY A 71 5.47 -13.29 -2.97
CA GLY A 71 5.70 -12.61 -4.24
C GLY A 71 5.71 -11.07 -4.11
N PRO A 72 6.39 -10.34 -5.02
CA PRO A 72 6.58 -8.89 -4.92
C PRO A 72 5.27 -8.10 -4.75
N GLN A 73 4.23 -8.46 -5.50
CA GLN A 73 2.93 -7.78 -5.43
C GLN A 73 2.20 -8.07 -4.12
N VAL A 74 2.32 -9.29 -3.58
CA VAL A 74 1.75 -9.64 -2.27
C VAL A 74 2.42 -8.82 -1.16
N MET A 75 3.73 -8.62 -1.24
CA MET A 75 4.46 -7.79 -0.28
C MET A 75 4.03 -6.32 -0.34
N LEU A 76 3.82 -5.74 -1.54
CA LEU A 76 3.35 -4.36 -1.69
C LEU A 76 1.93 -4.18 -1.16
N SER A 77 1.00 -5.07 -1.54
CA SER A 77 -0.37 -5.02 -1.01
C SER A 77 -0.41 -5.17 0.51
N ALA A 78 0.49 -5.99 1.08
CA ALA A 78 0.64 -6.13 2.52
C ALA A 78 1.18 -4.85 3.19
N ALA A 79 2.15 -4.16 2.57
CA ALA A 79 2.67 -2.90 3.06
C ALA A 79 1.59 -1.81 3.10
N GLU A 80 0.78 -1.71 2.04
CA GLU A 80 -0.35 -0.77 1.94
C GLU A 80 -1.48 -1.08 2.94
N ALA A 81 -1.70 -2.36 3.25
CA ALA A 81 -2.73 -2.81 4.18
C ALA A 81 -2.36 -2.62 5.66
N LEU A 82 -1.13 -2.20 5.98
CA LEU A 82 -0.71 -1.94 7.36
C LEU A 82 -1.25 -0.61 7.88
N GLU A 83 -1.80 -0.62 9.10
CA GLU A 83 -2.10 0.61 9.81
C GLU A 83 -0.83 1.24 10.37
N LEU A 84 -0.45 2.40 9.83
CA LEU A 84 0.76 3.14 10.24
C LEU A 84 0.55 3.96 11.52
N THR A 85 0.01 3.31 12.55
CA THR A 85 -0.23 3.87 13.90
C THR A 85 0.94 3.67 14.85
N SER A 86 1.91 2.82 14.49
CA SER A 86 3.12 2.57 15.29
C SER A 86 4.41 2.60 14.44
N PRO A 87 5.58 2.90 15.05
CA PRO A 87 6.88 2.80 14.37
C PRO A 87 7.24 1.40 13.89
N GLU A 88 6.64 0.36 14.48
CA GLU A 88 6.82 -1.03 14.07
C GLU A 88 6.08 -1.33 12.77
N ALA A 89 4.82 -0.88 12.65
CA ALA A 89 4.06 -0.99 11.41
C ALA A 89 4.77 -0.30 10.24
N ALA A 90 5.29 0.92 10.45
CA ALA A 90 6.07 1.63 9.44
C ALA A 90 7.35 0.87 9.05
N ARG A 91 8.07 0.27 10.01
CA ARG A 91 9.25 -0.55 9.73
C ARG A 91 8.92 -1.81 8.93
N LEU A 92 7.79 -2.45 9.21
CA LEU A 92 7.34 -3.61 8.44
C LEU A 92 6.92 -3.24 7.02
N ALA A 93 6.19 -2.13 6.84
CA ALA A 93 5.85 -1.61 5.52
C ALA A 93 7.11 -1.31 4.69
N ILE A 94 8.10 -0.63 5.27
CA ILE A 94 9.42 -0.39 4.65
C ILE A 94 10.10 -1.70 4.24
N SER A 95 10.10 -2.69 5.13
CA SER A 95 10.77 -3.98 4.89
C SER A 95 10.10 -4.77 3.76
N LEU A 96 8.77 -4.81 3.75
CA LEU A 96 7.97 -5.45 2.69
C LEU A 96 8.20 -4.76 1.34
N THR A 97 8.18 -3.43 1.31
CA THR A 97 8.42 -2.67 0.09
C THR A 97 9.84 -2.87 -0.44
N HIS A 98 10.86 -2.88 0.43
CA HIS A 98 12.23 -3.20 0.01
C HIS A 98 12.38 -4.64 -0.50
N ALA A 99 11.73 -5.61 0.14
CA ALA A 99 11.76 -7.01 -0.29
C ALA A 99 11.05 -7.22 -1.66
N SER A 100 10.04 -6.40 -1.95
CA SER A 100 9.42 -6.36 -3.28
C SER A 100 10.33 -5.70 -4.31
N LEU A 101 10.86 -4.51 -4.00
CA LEU A 101 11.74 -3.73 -4.89
C LEU A 101 13.05 -4.45 -5.23
N SER A 102 13.57 -5.30 -4.34
CA SER A 102 14.75 -6.12 -4.63
C SER A 102 14.49 -7.18 -5.70
N GLN A 103 13.25 -7.62 -5.85
CA GLN A 103 12.82 -8.57 -6.87
C GLN A 103 12.32 -7.86 -8.14
N GLN A 104 11.63 -6.73 -7.99
CA GLN A 104 11.07 -5.92 -9.07
C GLN A 104 11.37 -4.43 -8.85
N PRO A 105 12.54 -3.94 -9.30
CA PRO A 105 12.97 -2.57 -9.00
C PRO A 105 12.23 -1.50 -9.80
N GLN A 106 11.64 -1.84 -10.95
CA GLN A 106 10.93 -0.93 -11.86
C GLN A 106 9.47 -0.75 -11.44
N GLN A 107 9.26 -0.20 -10.25
CA GLN A 107 7.94 -0.03 -9.63
C GLN A 107 7.84 1.40 -9.05
N PRO A 108 7.51 2.41 -9.87
CA PRO A 108 7.56 3.81 -9.45
C PRO A 108 6.59 4.11 -8.29
N TYR A 109 5.45 3.44 -8.24
CA TYR A 109 4.51 3.53 -7.12
C TYR A 109 5.09 3.01 -5.80
N ALA A 110 5.80 1.87 -5.84
CA ALA A 110 6.42 1.31 -4.64
C ALA A 110 7.52 2.22 -4.09
N TRP A 111 8.27 2.91 -4.95
CA TRP A 111 9.25 3.93 -4.53
C TRP A 111 8.59 5.16 -3.89
N ALA A 112 7.45 5.60 -4.41
CA ALA A 112 6.68 6.69 -3.81
C ALA A 112 6.17 6.30 -2.41
N GLU A 113 5.51 5.16 -2.29
CA GLU A 113 5.02 4.65 -0.99
C GLU A 113 6.16 4.41 0.00
N LEU A 114 7.33 3.93 -0.46
CA LEU A 114 8.51 3.80 0.39
C LEU A 114 8.94 5.14 1.02
N ALA A 115 8.94 6.22 0.24
CA ALA A 115 9.24 7.56 0.74
C ALA A 115 8.26 7.99 1.84
N TYR A 116 6.97 7.69 1.66
CA TYR A 116 5.94 7.95 2.65
C TYR A 116 6.11 7.12 3.94
N TYR A 117 6.41 5.82 3.82
CA TYR A 117 6.65 4.99 5.02
C TYR A 117 7.89 5.46 5.80
N GLN A 118 8.94 5.85 5.08
CA GLN A 118 10.16 6.39 5.67
C GLN A 118 9.91 7.75 6.35
N SER A 119 9.16 8.65 5.71
CA SER A 119 8.82 9.94 6.32
C SER A 119 7.90 9.76 7.52
N ARG A 120 6.95 8.83 7.46
CA ARG A 120 6.06 8.49 8.58
C ARG A 120 6.84 7.95 9.78
N LEU A 121 7.86 7.14 9.56
CA LEU A 121 8.72 6.61 10.63
C LEU A 121 9.56 7.72 11.30
N LYS A 122 9.99 8.74 10.53
CA LYS A 122 10.88 9.82 11.00
C LYS A 122 10.15 11.10 11.42
N GLY A 123 8.88 11.24 11.06
CA GLY A 123 8.07 12.45 11.25
C GLY A 123 8.38 13.59 10.28
N HIS A 124 9.31 13.42 9.35
CA HIS A 124 9.74 14.41 8.35
C HIS A 124 10.38 13.67 7.15
N VAL A 125 10.58 14.35 6.02
CA VAL A 125 11.28 13.78 4.86
C VAL A 125 12.79 13.95 5.04
N ASP A 126 13.47 12.85 5.38
CA ASP A 126 14.94 12.81 5.44
C ASP A 126 15.56 12.45 4.08
N ARG A 127 16.89 12.38 4.02
CA ARG A 127 17.62 12.02 2.78
C ARG A 127 17.19 10.66 2.21
N THR A 128 16.82 9.71 3.05
CA THR A 128 16.41 8.37 2.62
C THR A 128 15.05 8.44 1.94
N ALA A 129 14.08 9.10 2.59
CA ALA A 129 12.74 9.32 2.04
C ALA A 129 12.81 10.12 0.74
N LEU A 130 13.65 11.18 0.70
CA LEU A 130 13.84 11.99 -0.49
C LEU A 130 14.43 11.18 -1.65
N SER A 131 15.42 10.32 -1.39
CA SER A 131 16.02 9.47 -2.41
C SER A 131 15.01 8.48 -2.98
N ALA A 132 14.15 7.88 -2.16
CA ALA A 132 13.08 7.00 -2.63
C ALA A 132 12.05 7.79 -3.48
N PHE A 133 11.70 9.00 -3.05
CA PHE A 133 10.78 9.88 -3.78
C PHE A 133 11.33 10.28 -5.15
N GLN A 134 12.60 10.70 -5.22
CA GLN A 134 13.28 11.03 -6.47
C GLN A 134 13.38 9.80 -7.39
N THR A 135 13.71 8.63 -6.85
CA THR A 135 13.76 7.37 -7.62
C THR A 135 12.40 7.07 -8.27
N SER A 136 11.29 7.35 -7.57
CA SER A 136 9.96 7.24 -8.14
C SER A 136 9.82 8.11 -9.39
N ILE A 137 10.20 9.40 -9.28
CA ILE A 137 10.13 10.38 -10.37
C ILE A 137 11.01 9.95 -11.55
N ASP A 138 12.24 9.54 -11.28
CA ASP A 138 13.22 9.15 -12.32
C ASP A 138 12.76 7.93 -13.12
N GLN A 139 12.09 6.97 -12.48
CA GLN A 139 11.55 5.80 -13.17
C GLN A 139 10.37 6.12 -14.07
N CYS A 140 9.49 7.02 -13.62
CA CYS A 140 8.35 7.47 -14.40
C CYS A 140 7.97 8.86 -13.92
N GLY A 141 8.37 9.88 -14.69
CA GLY A 141 8.01 11.27 -14.39
C GLY A 141 6.52 11.53 -14.65
N TYR A 142 5.98 10.95 -15.73
CA TYR A 142 4.68 11.35 -16.31
C TYR A 142 3.78 10.19 -16.76
N CYS A 143 4.07 8.94 -16.39
CA CYS A 143 3.36 7.76 -16.92
C CYS A 143 1.96 7.56 -16.33
N ASP A 144 1.64 8.16 -15.18
CA ASP A 144 0.40 7.89 -14.45
C ASP A 144 -0.12 9.12 -13.69
N GLN A 145 -1.39 9.45 -13.93
CA GLN A 145 -2.08 10.62 -13.38
C GLN A 145 -2.21 10.55 -11.85
N ASP A 146 -2.53 9.39 -11.30
CA ASP A 146 -2.72 9.23 -9.87
C ASP A 146 -1.39 9.31 -9.11
N LEU A 147 -0.30 8.83 -9.72
CA LEU A 147 1.03 8.95 -9.14
C LEU A 147 1.49 10.42 -9.12
N LEU A 148 1.22 11.17 -10.19
CA LEU A 148 1.46 12.61 -10.26
C LEU A 148 0.70 13.37 -9.16
N ARG A 149 -0.59 13.06 -8.98
CA ARG A 149 -1.41 13.63 -7.90
C ARG A 149 -0.84 13.30 -6.52
N TRP A 150 -0.49 12.04 -6.30
CA TRP A 150 0.10 11.57 -5.04
C TRP A 150 1.39 12.34 -4.72
N ARG A 151 2.29 12.47 -5.70
CA ARG A 151 3.57 13.17 -5.51
C ARG A 151 3.39 14.65 -5.22
N LEU A 152 2.46 15.32 -5.89
CA LEU A 152 2.12 16.71 -5.57
C LEU A 152 1.57 16.83 -4.16
N GLY A 153 0.65 15.95 -3.77
CA GLY A 153 0.12 15.91 -2.41
C GLY A 153 1.22 15.74 -1.36
N PHE A 154 2.10 14.77 -1.55
CA PHE A 154 3.22 14.47 -0.66
C PHE A 154 4.22 15.63 -0.56
N ALA A 155 4.58 16.25 -1.68
CA ALA A 155 5.48 17.41 -1.69
C ALA A 155 4.87 18.63 -1.00
N LEU A 156 3.57 18.87 -1.13
CA LEU A 156 2.88 19.94 -0.42
C LEU A 156 2.83 19.67 1.10
N ASP A 157 2.64 18.42 1.50
CA ASP A 157 2.63 18.02 2.93
C ASP A 157 3.98 18.15 3.61
N HIS A 158 5.06 18.00 2.85
CA HIS A 158 6.43 18.02 3.34
C HIS A 158 7.23 19.18 2.73
N TRP A 159 6.55 20.31 2.45
CA TRP A 159 7.11 21.40 1.65
C TRP A 159 8.48 21.89 2.12
N GLU A 160 8.64 22.10 3.42
CA GLU A 160 9.88 22.59 4.04
C GLU A 160 11.05 21.60 3.92
N ASP A 161 10.76 20.30 3.85
CA ASP A 161 11.77 19.26 3.71
C ASP A 161 12.17 19.02 2.23
N MET A 162 11.38 19.50 1.28
CA MET A 162 11.62 19.30 -0.16
C MET A 162 12.62 20.32 -0.69
N PRO A 163 13.75 19.90 -1.30
CA PRO A 163 14.64 20.82 -2.01
C PRO A 163 13.96 21.48 -3.21
N GLU A 164 14.41 22.68 -3.57
CA GLU A 164 13.85 23.46 -4.69
C GLU A 164 13.76 22.67 -5.99
N GLU A 165 14.81 21.91 -6.33
CA GLU A 165 14.85 21.09 -7.55
C GLU A 165 13.72 20.06 -7.57
N VAL A 166 13.47 19.39 -6.44
CA VAL A 166 12.42 18.38 -6.31
C VAL A 166 11.03 19.03 -6.35
N ARG A 167 10.86 20.20 -5.73
CA ARG A 167 9.61 20.96 -5.83
C ARG A 167 9.30 21.28 -7.29
N LEU A 168 10.30 21.74 -8.05
CA LEU A 168 10.14 22.02 -9.48
C LEU A 168 9.80 20.77 -10.29
N ASP A 169 10.43 19.62 -10.03
CA ASP A 169 10.12 18.36 -10.72
C ASP A 169 8.69 17.89 -10.46
N VAL A 170 8.22 17.97 -9.22
CA VAL A 170 6.83 17.63 -8.87
C VAL A 170 5.85 18.57 -9.56
N PHE A 171 6.15 19.87 -9.60
CA PHE A 171 5.32 20.84 -10.30
C PHE A 171 5.35 20.65 -11.82
N ARG A 172 6.47 20.26 -12.43
CA ARG A 172 6.52 19.83 -13.83
C ARG A 172 5.57 18.67 -14.06
N GLY A 173 5.60 17.66 -13.20
CA GLY A 173 4.63 16.57 -13.22
C GLY A 173 3.17 17.03 -13.10
N ALA A 174 2.88 17.93 -12.16
CA ALA A 174 1.55 18.49 -11.98
C ALA A 174 1.05 19.31 -13.18
N GLU A 175 1.95 19.98 -13.91
CA GLU A 175 1.58 20.69 -15.14
C GLU A 175 1.08 19.72 -16.23
N PHE A 176 1.56 18.46 -16.26
CA PHE A 176 1.00 17.45 -17.15
C PHE A 176 -0.47 17.11 -16.82
N LEU A 177 -0.89 17.19 -15.56
CA LEU A 177 -2.29 16.99 -15.14
C LEU A 177 -3.24 17.98 -15.83
N ARG A 178 -2.79 19.21 -16.13
CA ARG A 178 -3.61 20.21 -16.85
C ARG A 178 -4.06 19.70 -18.23
N TRP A 179 -3.20 18.94 -18.91
CA TRP A 179 -3.47 18.43 -20.26
C TRP A 179 -4.44 17.25 -20.28
N TRP A 180 -4.64 16.57 -19.14
CA TRP A 180 -5.63 15.48 -19.05
C TRP A 180 -7.08 15.97 -18.91
N HIS A 181 -7.33 17.29 -18.94
CA HIS A 181 -8.64 17.97 -19.00
C HIS A 181 -9.69 17.57 -17.94
N MET A 182 -9.38 16.62 -17.04
CA MET A 182 -10.25 16.10 -15.99
C MET A 182 -9.69 16.37 -14.57
N ASP A 183 -8.51 17.01 -14.47
CA ASP A 183 -7.83 17.31 -13.20
C ASP A 183 -8.08 18.71 -12.64
N GLY A 184 -8.99 19.49 -13.25
CA GLY A 184 -9.22 20.87 -12.85
C GLY A 184 -9.62 21.03 -11.38
N ALA A 185 -10.43 20.09 -10.85
CA ALA A 185 -10.83 20.06 -9.45
C ALA A 185 -9.64 19.77 -8.52
N PHE A 186 -8.86 18.71 -8.82
CA PHE A 186 -7.67 18.37 -8.03
C PHE A 186 -6.65 19.51 -8.00
N LEU A 187 -6.37 20.15 -9.15
CA LEU A 187 -5.44 21.28 -9.21
C LEU A 187 -5.97 22.53 -8.50
N ALA A 188 -7.29 22.71 -8.42
CA ALA A 188 -7.90 23.76 -7.61
C ALA A 188 -7.72 23.47 -6.11
N GLU A 189 -8.02 22.25 -5.66
CA GLU A 189 -7.81 21.82 -4.27
C GLU A 189 -6.34 21.91 -3.86
N ALA A 190 -5.42 21.47 -4.71
CA ALA A 190 -3.98 21.58 -4.47
C ALA A 190 -3.53 23.04 -4.32
N ARG A 191 -4.11 23.96 -5.11
CA ARG A 191 -3.83 25.40 -5.02
C ARG A 191 -4.38 26.01 -3.72
N GLU A 192 -5.59 25.64 -3.32
CA GLU A 192 -6.19 26.06 -2.05
C GLU A 192 -5.34 25.58 -0.86
N ARG A 193 -4.93 24.30 -0.90
CA ARG A 193 -4.03 23.72 0.10
C ARG A 193 -2.69 24.45 0.17
N ALA A 194 -2.05 24.68 -0.98
CA ALA A 194 -0.79 25.41 -1.04
C ALA A 194 -0.92 26.83 -0.48
N THR A 195 -2.02 27.52 -0.78
CA THR A 195 -2.30 28.87 -0.25
C THR A 195 -2.43 28.84 1.28
N ALA A 196 -3.12 27.84 1.84
CA ALA A 196 -3.25 27.67 3.29
C ALA A 196 -1.90 27.41 3.99
N LEU A 197 -0.93 26.83 3.26
CA LEU A 197 0.43 26.58 3.72
C LEU A 197 1.40 27.74 3.44
N GLY A 198 0.93 28.85 2.83
CA GLY A 198 1.79 29.98 2.46
C GLY A 198 2.70 29.73 1.24
N ILE A 199 2.41 28.69 0.45
CA ILE A 199 3.18 28.31 -0.73
C ILE A 199 2.66 29.08 -1.96
N ASP A 200 3.53 29.77 -2.69
CA ASP A 200 3.16 30.44 -3.95
C ASP A 200 3.05 29.43 -5.10
N PHE A 201 1.93 28.70 -5.12
CA PHE A 201 1.63 27.70 -6.15
C PHE A 201 1.71 28.27 -7.57
N ARG A 202 1.29 29.53 -7.77
CA ARG A 202 1.28 30.16 -9.09
C ARG A 202 2.69 30.46 -9.56
N ASP A 203 3.60 30.85 -8.66
CA ASP A 203 5.00 31.05 -9.01
C ASP A 203 5.67 29.76 -9.48
N TYR A 204 5.49 28.67 -8.73
CA TYR A 204 6.00 27.37 -9.14
C TYR A 204 5.40 26.91 -10.46
N GLN A 205 4.08 27.09 -10.65
CA GLN A 205 3.44 26.80 -11.92
C GLN A 205 4.09 27.59 -13.07
N ARG A 206 4.25 28.93 -12.94
CA ARG A 206 4.90 29.76 -13.98
C ARG A 206 6.32 29.30 -14.32
N LYS A 207 7.09 28.82 -13.34
CA LYS A 207 8.47 28.33 -13.54
C LYS A 207 8.54 27.03 -14.36
N VAL A 208 7.47 26.25 -14.41
CA VAL A 208 7.45 24.92 -15.04
C VAL A 208 6.48 24.80 -16.21
N VAL A 209 5.67 25.82 -16.48
CA VAL A 209 4.75 25.85 -17.62
C VAL A 209 5.51 25.49 -18.89
N SER A 210 5.02 24.47 -19.57
CA SER A 210 5.58 23.95 -20.81
C SER A 210 4.51 23.91 -21.88
N ASP A 211 4.88 24.26 -23.10
CA ASP A 211 4.03 24.12 -24.29
C ASP A 211 3.97 22.67 -24.80
N ILE A 212 4.82 21.78 -24.26
CA ILE A 212 4.93 20.38 -24.66
C ILE A 212 3.83 19.55 -24.01
N ARG A 213 3.10 18.79 -24.82
CA ARG A 213 2.02 17.91 -24.37
C ARG A 213 2.55 16.54 -23.91
N PRO A 214 1.87 15.83 -23.00
CA PRO A 214 2.33 14.52 -22.50
C PRO A 214 2.66 13.50 -23.61
N HIS A 215 1.84 13.43 -24.67
CA HIS A 215 2.03 12.49 -25.78
C HIS A 215 3.21 12.84 -26.72
N GLU A 216 3.83 14.01 -26.55
CA GLU A 216 5.02 14.40 -27.30
C GLU A 216 6.32 13.96 -26.58
N ILE A 217 6.21 13.52 -25.32
CA ILE A 217 7.33 13.03 -24.50
C ILE A 217 7.21 11.52 -24.26
N LEU A 218 5.99 11.02 -24.14
CA LEU A 218 5.73 9.58 -24.05
C LEU A 218 5.83 8.94 -25.45
N PRO A 219 6.57 7.84 -25.64
CA PRO A 219 6.60 7.15 -26.93
C PRO A 219 5.18 6.76 -27.34
N ALA A 220 4.85 6.95 -28.61
CA ALA A 220 3.59 6.48 -29.17
C ALA A 220 3.51 4.96 -28.96
N ASN A 221 2.48 4.52 -28.23
CA ASN A 221 2.18 3.10 -28.06
C ASN A 221 1.86 2.43 -29.40
#